data_AF-V4CI57-F1
#
_entry.id   AF-V4CI57-F1
#
_cell.length_a   1.000
_cell.length_b   1.000
_cell.length_c   1.000
_cell.angle_alpha   90.00
_cell.angle_beta   90.00
_cell.angle_gamma   90.00
#
_symmetry.space_group_name_H-M   'P 1'
#
loop_
_entity.id
_entity.type
_entity.pdbx_description
1 polymer ?
#
loop_
_entity_poly.entity_id
_entity_poly.type
_entity_poly.pdbx_seq_one_letter_code
_entity_poly.pdbx_strand_id
1 'polypeptide(L)'
;KERPQHWKWIGKGRDDTESLTPLFEVWFKNKDGSLFDGGDSNQSSPPPARSKTDYVVKASTKEEKVSFREQEEQRFYEPHKPYTYNIHGYDAVVGPVKGVYSKESAMTKAREHALLISDRPAYVTILTIVRDAAARLPNGEGTRADICEILKDSQFLAPGVTDAQINTVVSGALDRLHSEKDPCVKYDVNKKIWIYLHRNRSEDEFDRIHQAQLAAAKAKKSLQKPNPKRSTTIANQLKSQKTSPRSNAQKQGSLKLNVTTQSPQPVVTATPGIP
;
A
#
# COMPACT_ATOMS: atom_id res chain seq x y z
N LYS A 1 5.43 -4.79 44.50
CA LYS A 1 6.62 -5.65 44.67
C LYS A 1 6.58 -6.70 43.55
N GLU A 2 7.18 -6.41 42.40
CA GLU A 2 7.29 -7.37 41.31
C GLU A 2 8.36 -8.41 41.65
N ARG A 3 8.09 -9.69 41.33
CA ARG A 3 9.05 -10.78 41.54
C ARG A 3 10.04 -10.79 40.36
N PRO A 4 11.36 -10.89 40.62
CA PRO A 4 12.32 -10.97 39.53
C PRO A 4 12.14 -12.29 38.77
N GLN A 5 11.99 -12.19 37.44
CA GLN A 5 12.01 -13.34 36.55
C GLN A 5 13.44 -13.89 36.50
N HIS A 6 13.60 -15.20 36.71
CA HIS A 6 14.87 -15.89 36.55
C HIS A 6 14.81 -16.75 35.27
N TRP A 7 15.75 -16.55 34.36
CA TRP A 7 15.94 -17.44 33.22
C TRP A 7 17.03 -18.45 33.58
N LYS A 8 16.69 -19.73 33.51
CA LYS A 8 17.64 -20.83 33.70
C LYS A 8 17.79 -21.55 32.37
N TRP A 9 19.02 -21.67 31.90
CA TRP A 9 19.34 -22.40 30.69
C TRP A 9 18.99 -23.88 30.87
N ILE A 10 18.10 -24.40 30.03
CA ILE A 10 17.49 -25.72 30.13
C ILE A 10 18.06 -26.66 29.06
N GLY A 11 19.30 -27.08 29.26
CA GLY A 11 19.78 -28.37 28.77
C GLY A 11 20.97 -28.36 27.83
N LYS A 12 22.00 -29.12 28.21
CA LYS A 12 23.03 -29.66 27.32
C LYS A 12 22.42 -30.88 26.61
N GLY A 13 22.40 -30.92 25.27
CA GLY A 13 21.83 -32.03 24.48
C GLY A 13 20.37 -31.87 24.03
N ARG A 14 19.83 -30.64 24.04
CA ARG A 14 18.55 -30.32 23.37
C ARG A 14 18.74 -29.76 21.96
N ASP A 15 19.94 -29.28 21.69
CA ASP A 15 20.44 -28.78 20.42
C ASP A 15 21.32 -29.86 19.78
N ASP A 16 20.77 -31.07 19.60
CA ASP A 16 21.53 -32.15 18.95
C ASP A 16 21.82 -31.72 17.51
N THR A 17 23.10 -31.72 17.17
CA THR A 17 23.62 -31.25 15.88
C THR A 17 22.87 -31.89 14.72
N GLU A 18 22.51 -33.17 14.83
CA GLU A 18 21.76 -33.94 13.83
C GLU A 18 20.37 -33.39 13.52
N SER A 19 19.68 -32.78 14.51
CA SER A 19 18.38 -32.12 14.32
C SER A 19 18.51 -30.69 13.78
N LEU A 20 19.64 -30.04 14.06
CA LEU A 20 19.93 -28.68 13.64
C LEU A 20 20.58 -28.61 12.26
N THR A 21 21.30 -29.63 11.81
CA THR A 21 21.96 -29.67 10.50
C THR A 21 20.98 -29.47 9.34
N PRO A 22 19.81 -30.14 9.28
CA PRO A 22 18.86 -29.92 8.18
C PRO A 22 18.27 -28.51 8.21
N LEU A 23 17.98 -27.98 9.40
CA LEU A 23 17.50 -26.61 9.58
C LEU A 23 18.56 -25.58 9.19
N PHE A 24 19.83 -25.85 9.53
CA PHE A 24 20.98 -25.05 9.18
C PHE A 24 21.23 -25.06 7.68
N GLU A 25 21.13 -26.20 7.00
CA GLU A 25 21.27 -26.31 5.55
C GLU A 25 20.14 -25.58 4.80
N VAL A 26 18.90 -25.72 5.27
CA VAL A 26 17.76 -24.97 4.71
C VAL A 26 17.97 -23.47 4.91
N TRP A 27 18.45 -23.05 6.08
CA TRP A 27 18.80 -21.66 6.33
C TRP A 27 19.95 -21.21 5.43
N PHE A 28 21.02 -21.99 5.29
CA PHE A 28 22.20 -21.64 4.48
C PHE A 28 21.85 -21.53 3.00
N LYS A 29 21.07 -22.46 2.49
CA LYS A 29 20.61 -22.50 1.09
C LYS A 29 19.67 -21.36 0.78
N ASN A 30 18.91 -20.90 1.77
CA ASN A 30 18.05 -19.75 1.63
C ASN A 30 18.76 -18.44 1.97
N LYS A 31 19.89 -18.45 2.70
CA LYS A 31 20.63 -17.26 3.18
C LYS A 31 20.97 -16.30 2.05
N ASP A 32 21.42 -16.83 0.91
CA ASP A 32 21.76 -16.00 -0.26
C ASP A 32 20.52 -15.46 -0.99
N GLY A 33 19.35 -16.10 -0.82
CA GLY A 33 18.04 -15.61 -1.30
C GLY A 33 17.21 -14.87 -0.22
N SER A 34 17.76 -14.77 0.99
CA SER A 34 17.11 -14.32 2.22
C SER A 34 17.99 -13.25 2.86
N LEU A 35 17.83 -12.03 2.34
CA LEU A 35 17.95 -10.80 3.10
C LEU A 35 16.85 -10.71 4.18
N PHE A 36 16.63 -11.78 4.97
CA PHE A 36 15.97 -11.64 6.26
C PHE A 36 16.98 -10.98 7.20
N ASP A 37 17.11 -9.66 7.06
CA ASP A 37 17.42 -8.78 8.19
C ASP A 37 16.21 -8.81 9.13
N GLY A 38 16.09 -9.93 9.84
CA GLY A 38 15.07 -10.17 10.84
C GLY A 38 15.79 -10.54 12.12
N GLY A 39 16.47 -9.56 12.73
CA GLY A 39 17.17 -9.83 13.99
C GLY A 39 18.20 -8.83 14.49
N ASP A 40 18.21 -7.57 14.06
CA ASP A 40 18.78 -6.51 14.91
C ASP A 40 18.19 -5.15 14.52
N SER A 41 17.44 -4.54 15.44
CA SER A 41 16.87 -3.20 15.30
C SER A 41 17.94 -2.10 15.35
N ASN A 42 19.14 -2.36 14.83
CA ASN A 42 20.30 -1.50 14.95
C ASN A 42 21.14 -1.43 13.65
N GLN A 43 20.50 -1.53 12.48
CA GLN A 43 21.10 -1.10 11.21
C GLN A 43 21.45 0.41 11.27
N SER A 44 22.67 0.67 11.71
CA SER A 44 23.28 1.99 11.89
C SER A 44 24.05 2.45 10.65
N SER A 45 24.04 1.66 9.57
CA SER A 45 24.57 2.08 8.28
C SER A 45 23.47 2.15 7.22
N PRO A 46 23.40 3.27 6.46
CA PRO A 46 22.51 3.38 5.32
C PRO A 46 22.88 2.33 4.26
N PRO A 47 21.90 1.80 3.50
CA PRO A 47 22.18 0.86 2.43
C PRO A 47 23.18 1.47 1.43
N PRO A 48 24.26 0.74 1.06
CA PRO A 48 25.28 1.28 0.16
C PRO A 48 24.68 1.64 -1.20
N ALA A 49 25.17 2.71 -1.81
CA ALA A 49 24.71 3.20 -3.11
C ALA A 49 24.93 2.17 -4.23
N ARG A 50 23.86 1.76 -4.94
CA ARG A 50 23.98 0.98 -6.19
C ARG A 50 24.78 1.70 -7.27
N SER A 51 24.56 3.01 -7.38
CA SER A 51 25.34 3.93 -8.21
C SER A 51 25.71 5.15 -7.35
N LYS A 52 26.99 5.35 -7.08
CA LYS A 52 27.46 6.55 -6.37
C LYS A 52 27.34 7.75 -7.31
N THR A 53 26.86 8.87 -6.80
CA THR A 53 26.77 10.13 -7.55
C THR A 53 27.36 11.26 -6.74
N ASP A 54 28.06 12.18 -7.42
CA ASP A 54 28.55 13.44 -6.83
C ASP A 54 27.52 14.57 -7.00
N TYR A 55 26.30 14.26 -7.45
CA TYR A 55 25.23 15.22 -7.62
C TYR A 55 24.80 15.81 -6.27
N VAL A 56 24.65 17.14 -6.25
CA VAL A 56 24.11 17.90 -5.12
C VAL A 56 22.76 18.47 -5.53
N VAL A 57 21.77 18.33 -4.66
CA VAL A 57 20.41 18.82 -4.93
C VAL A 57 20.42 20.32 -5.14
N LYS A 58 19.82 20.74 -6.25
CA LYS A 58 19.67 22.13 -6.67
C LYS A 58 18.34 22.28 -7.41
N ALA A 59 17.92 23.52 -7.61
CA ALA A 59 16.74 23.80 -8.43
C ALA A 59 16.94 23.27 -9.86
N SER A 60 16.00 22.41 -10.30
CA SER A 60 16.04 21.77 -11.62
C SER A 60 15.82 22.79 -12.75
N THR A 61 16.53 22.59 -13.86
CA THR A 61 16.30 23.30 -15.13
C THR A 61 14.97 22.91 -15.75
N LYS A 62 14.50 23.65 -16.77
CA LYS A 62 13.21 23.34 -17.41
C LYS A 62 13.27 21.98 -18.12
N GLU A 63 14.41 21.69 -18.73
CA GLU A 63 14.68 20.46 -19.48
C GLU A 63 14.68 19.24 -18.54
N GLU A 64 15.35 19.36 -17.38
CA GLU A 64 15.34 18.32 -16.34
C GLU A 64 13.93 18.07 -15.79
N LYS A 65 13.14 19.13 -15.59
CA LYS A 65 11.73 19.01 -15.16
C LYS A 65 10.88 18.28 -16.20
N VAL A 66 11.04 18.58 -17.48
CA VAL A 66 10.29 17.90 -18.55
C VAL A 66 10.65 16.41 -18.57
N SER A 67 11.94 16.07 -18.58
CA SER A 67 12.39 14.67 -18.56
C SER A 67 11.90 13.92 -17.31
N PHE A 68 11.89 14.57 -16.14
CA PHE A 68 11.35 13.96 -14.93
C PHE A 68 9.84 13.71 -15.04
N ARG A 69 9.07 14.64 -15.58
CA ARG A 69 7.61 14.51 -15.70
C ARG A 69 7.19 13.41 -16.67
N GLU A 70 7.96 13.19 -17.73
CA GLU A 70 7.77 12.05 -18.64
C GLU A 70 7.97 10.72 -17.88
N GLN A 71 9.05 10.61 -17.08
CA GLN A 71 9.27 9.44 -16.23
C GLN A 71 8.19 9.26 -15.16
N GLU A 72 7.72 10.36 -14.57
CA GLU A 72 6.64 10.37 -13.59
C GLU A 72 5.32 9.88 -14.21
N GLU A 73 5.03 10.24 -15.45
CA GLU A 73 3.87 9.73 -16.18
C GLU A 73 3.97 8.21 -16.41
N GLN A 74 5.14 7.70 -16.85
CA GLN A 74 5.35 6.26 -17.04
C GLN A 74 5.23 5.48 -15.72
N ARG A 75 5.78 6.02 -14.64
CA ARG A 75 5.65 5.46 -13.28
C ARG A 75 4.19 5.23 -12.90
N PHE A 76 3.34 6.23 -13.17
CA PHE A 76 1.93 6.20 -12.81
C PHE A 76 1.04 5.51 -13.86
N TYR A 77 1.55 5.24 -15.06
CA TYR A 77 0.88 4.38 -16.04
C TYR A 77 0.80 2.92 -15.56
N GLU A 78 1.86 2.42 -14.90
CA GLU A 78 1.90 1.08 -14.27
C GLU A 78 2.11 1.16 -12.74
N PRO A 79 1.13 1.67 -11.98
CA PRO A 79 1.32 1.97 -10.55
C PRO A 79 1.51 0.72 -9.68
N HIS A 80 1.13 -0.46 -10.18
CA HIS A 80 1.23 -1.75 -9.49
C HIS A 80 2.60 -2.41 -9.64
N LYS A 81 3.50 -1.84 -10.46
CA LYS A 81 4.87 -2.30 -10.64
C LYS A 81 5.87 -1.36 -9.96
N PRO A 82 7.06 -1.87 -9.57
CA PRO A 82 8.20 -1.02 -9.24
C PRO A 82 8.64 -0.24 -10.49
N TYR A 83 9.41 0.82 -10.27
CA TYR A 83 9.92 1.67 -11.34
C TYR A 83 11.30 2.19 -10.97
N THR A 84 12.13 2.38 -11.98
CA THR A 84 13.48 2.90 -11.82
C THR A 84 13.60 4.23 -12.57
N TYR A 85 13.77 5.33 -11.83
CA TYR A 85 14.05 6.63 -12.43
C TYR A 85 15.51 6.71 -12.86
N ASN A 86 15.77 7.33 -14.00
CA ASN A 86 17.12 7.72 -14.42
C ASN A 86 17.25 9.23 -14.31
N ILE A 87 18.13 9.70 -13.41
CA ILE A 87 18.22 11.12 -13.04
C ILE A 87 19.67 11.48 -12.91
N HIS A 88 20.11 12.52 -13.62
CA HIS A 88 21.50 13.03 -13.57
C HIS A 88 22.56 11.91 -13.66
N GLY A 89 22.30 10.86 -14.46
CA GLY A 89 23.22 9.74 -14.66
C GLY A 89 23.22 8.66 -13.58
N TYR A 90 22.28 8.66 -12.64
CA TYR A 90 22.11 7.57 -11.67
C TYR A 90 20.68 7.05 -11.62
N ASP A 91 20.55 5.80 -11.19
CA ASP A 91 19.27 5.12 -11.06
C ASP A 91 18.70 5.24 -9.64
N ALA A 92 17.41 5.55 -9.56
CA ALA A 92 16.64 5.67 -8.34
C ALA A 92 15.41 4.74 -8.41
N VAL A 93 15.52 3.59 -7.75
CA VAL A 93 14.48 2.56 -7.73
C VAL A 93 13.41 2.91 -6.70
N VAL A 94 12.14 2.76 -7.07
CA VAL A 94 11.00 2.89 -6.16
C VAL A 94 10.04 1.71 -6.30
N GLY A 95 9.50 1.27 -5.16
CA GLY A 95 8.52 0.18 -5.12
C GLY A 95 7.15 0.57 -5.65
N PRO A 96 6.26 -0.42 -5.92
CA PRO A 96 4.90 -0.23 -6.41
C PRO A 96 4.05 0.65 -5.47
N VAL A 97 3.05 1.32 -6.04
CA VAL A 97 2.15 2.19 -5.30
C VAL A 97 1.31 1.36 -4.33
N LYS A 98 1.44 1.69 -3.04
CA LYS A 98 0.73 1.01 -1.96
C LYS A 98 -0.79 1.05 -2.19
N GLY A 99 -1.41 -0.13 -2.08
CA GLY A 99 -2.86 -0.29 -2.22
C GLY A 99 -3.36 -0.42 -3.66
N VAL A 100 -2.48 -0.32 -4.66
CA VAL A 100 -2.81 -0.53 -6.07
C VAL A 100 -2.27 -1.87 -6.51
N TYR A 101 -3.17 -2.84 -6.69
CA TYR A 101 -2.80 -4.25 -6.91
C TYR A 101 -3.14 -4.77 -8.32
N SER A 102 -3.79 -3.93 -9.14
CA SER A 102 -4.13 -4.21 -10.53
C SER A 102 -4.41 -2.88 -11.24
N LYS A 103 -4.24 -2.87 -12.57
CA LYS A 103 -4.57 -1.74 -13.45
C LYS A 103 -6.03 -1.29 -13.33
N GLU A 104 -6.97 -2.20 -13.03
CA GLU A 104 -8.40 -1.87 -12.89
C GLU A 104 -8.76 -1.23 -11.54
N SER A 105 -7.93 -1.39 -10.50
CA SER A 105 -8.16 -0.76 -9.19
C SER A 105 -7.95 0.77 -9.20
N ALA A 106 -7.57 1.33 -10.35
CA ALA A 106 -7.24 2.73 -10.59
C ALA A 106 -8.43 3.66 -10.86
N MET A 107 -9.65 3.15 -11.07
CA MET A 107 -10.78 3.92 -11.63
C MET A 107 -11.55 4.82 -10.64
N THR A 108 -11.07 5.01 -9.41
CA THR A 108 -11.74 5.92 -8.46
C THR A 108 -11.27 7.37 -8.66
N LYS A 109 -12.15 8.34 -8.34
CA LYS A 109 -11.75 9.76 -8.32
C LYS A 109 -10.75 10.00 -7.18
N ALA A 110 -9.76 10.85 -7.43
CA ALA A 110 -8.77 11.19 -6.43
C ALA A 110 -9.41 11.91 -5.23
N ARG A 111 -8.91 11.59 -4.03
CA ARG A 111 -9.25 12.36 -2.84
C ARG A 111 -8.68 13.76 -2.97
N GLU A 112 -9.49 14.78 -2.73
CA GLU A 112 -9.01 16.16 -2.76
C GLU A 112 -7.90 16.38 -1.73
N HIS A 113 -6.90 17.18 -2.13
CA HIS A 113 -5.77 17.54 -1.29
C HIS A 113 -5.29 18.94 -1.69
N ALA A 114 -5.12 19.84 -0.73
CA ALA A 114 -4.87 21.26 -0.97
C ALA A 114 -3.60 21.55 -1.82
N LEU A 115 -2.62 20.62 -1.82
CA LEU A 115 -1.37 20.78 -2.58
C LEU A 115 -1.35 20.06 -3.93
N LEU A 116 -2.40 19.33 -4.30
CA LEU A 116 -2.40 18.50 -5.49
C LEU A 116 -3.49 18.92 -6.46
N ILE A 117 -3.20 18.85 -7.75
CA ILE A 117 -4.18 19.14 -8.81
C ILE A 117 -5.36 18.16 -8.74
N SER A 118 -6.58 18.63 -9.01
CA SER A 118 -7.78 17.78 -8.95
C SER A 118 -7.80 16.71 -10.04
N ASP A 119 -7.31 17.05 -11.24
CA ASP A 119 -7.22 16.15 -12.38
C ASP A 119 -5.96 15.29 -12.30
N ARG A 120 -6.03 14.22 -11.49
CA ARG A 120 -4.96 13.24 -11.32
C ARG A 120 -5.52 11.87 -10.98
N PRO A 121 -4.77 10.78 -11.21
CA PRO A 121 -5.19 9.45 -10.78
C PRO A 121 -5.29 9.34 -9.25
N ALA A 122 -6.25 8.55 -8.73
CA ALA A 122 -6.50 8.48 -7.28
C ALA A 122 -5.35 7.93 -6.44
N TYR A 123 -4.49 7.14 -7.04
CA TYR A 123 -3.30 6.60 -6.39
C TYR A 123 -2.14 7.60 -6.32
N VAL A 124 -2.22 8.72 -7.04
CA VAL A 124 -1.30 9.85 -6.88
C VAL A 124 -1.70 10.63 -5.63
N THR A 125 -0.99 10.34 -4.54
CA THR A 125 -1.19 10.98 -3.23
C THR A 125 0.09 11.69 -2.81
N ILE A 126 -0.02 12.55 -1.80
CA ILE A 126 1.17 13.21 -1.26
C ILE A 126 2.23 12.21 -0.76
N LEU A 127 1.80 11.08 -0.20
CA LEU A 127 2.71 10.04 0.28
C LEU A 127 3.47 9.38 -0.86
N THR A 128 2.84 9.19 -2.02
CA THR A 128 3.50 8.55 -3.17
C THR A 128 4.53 9.48 -3.78
N ILE A 129 4.18 10.74 -4.03
CA ILE A 129 5.14 11.69 -4.61
C ILE A 129 6.29 12.05 -3.65
N VAL A 130 6.04 12.07 -2.33
CA VAL A 130 7.12 12.25 -1.33
C VAL A 130 8.02 11.02 -1.25
N ARG A 131 7.47 9.81 -1.35
CA ARG A 131 8.26 8.58 -1.44
C ARG A 131 9.16 8.59 -2.67
N ASP A 132 8.62 8.99 -3.82
CA ASP A 132 9.38 9.10 -5.06
C ASP A 132 10.46 10.18 -4.93
N ALA A 133 10.16 11.36 -4.36
CA ALA A 133 11.16 12.39 -4.08
C ALA A 133 12.30 11.89 -3.18
N ALA A 134 12.00 11.10 -2.14
CA ALA A 134 13.01 10.51 -1.28
C ALA A 134 13.87 9.46 -2.00
N ALA A 135 13.27 8.64 -2.89
CA ALA A 135 14.01 7.66 -3.70
C ALA A 135 15.00 8.34 -4.66
N ARG A 136 14.66 9.54 -5.14
CA ARG A 136 15.46 10.38 -6.04
C ARG A 136 16.50 11.25 -5.32
N LEU A 137 16.72 11.06 -4.01
CA LEU A 137 17.81 11.75 -3.33
C LEU A 137 19.16 11.23 -3.85
N PRO A 138 20.16 12.12 -4.04
CA PRO A 138 21.50 11.70 -4.39
C PRO A 138 22.04 10.81 -3.28
N ASN A 139 22.64 9.70 -3.68
CA ASN A 139 23.10 8.66 -2.77
C ASN A 139 22.02 8.07 -1.82
N GLY A 140 20.73 8.36 -2.04
CA GLY A 140 19.65 7.96 -1.15
C GLY A 140 19.64 8.73 0.18
N GLU A 141 20.36 9.84 0.28
CA GLU A 141 20.51 10.63 1.50
C GLU A 141 20.31 12.12 1.21
N GLY A 142 19.64 12.84 2.10
CA GLY A 142 19.52 14.29 1.96
C GLY A 142 18.70 14.95 3.05
N THR A 143 18.71 16.26 3.08
CA THR A 143 17.95 17.05 4.04
C THR A 143 16.47 17.08 3.68
N ARG A 144 15.63 17.51 4.62
CA ARG A 144 14.22 17.79 4.32
C ARG A 144 14.06 18.87 3.24
N ALA A 145 14.97 19.85 3.19
CA ALA A 145 14.94 20.90 2.18
C ALA A 145 15.17 20.32 0.78
N ASP A 146 16.11 19.38 0.65
CA ASP A 146 16.39 18.68 -0.60
C ASP A 146 15.16 17.92 -1.11
N ILE A 147 14.45 17.23 -0.21
CA ILE A 147 13.19 16.56 -0.55
C ILE A 147 12.13 17.56 -1.01
N CYS A 148 12.01 18.71 -0.33
CA CYS A 148 11.06 19.75 -0.74
C CYS A 148 11.40 20.30 -2.11
N GLU A 149 12.68 20.48 -2.43
CA GLU A 149 13.14 20.99 -3.73
C GLU A 149 12.85 19.98 -4.85
N ILE A 150 13.22 18.73 -4.67
CA ILE A 150 12.96 17.63 -5.62
C ILE A 150 11.45 17.42 -5.85
N LEU A 151 10.62 17.64 -4.81
CA LEU A 151 9.18 17.49 -4.91
C LEU A 151 8.53 18.53 -5.83
N LYS A 152 9.08 19.76 -5.90
CA LYS A 152 8.56 20.85 -6.74
C LYS A 152 8.55 20.53 -8.23
N ASP A 153 9.30 19.52 -8.66
CA ASP A 153 9.36 19.11 -10.05
C ASP A 153 8.12 18.31 -10.50
N SER A 154 7.38 17.73 -9.55
CA SER A 154 6.17 16.93 -9.81
C SER A 154 5.10 17.73 -10.54
N GLN A 155 4.53 17.14 -11.60
CA GLN A 155 3.44 17.77 -12.34
C GLN A 155 2.10 17.73 -11.59
N PHE A 156 2.00 16.91 -10.53
CA PHE A 156 0.77 16.76 -9.75
C PHE A 156 0.63 17.79 -8.63
N LEU A 157 1.64 18.63 -8.41
CA LEU A 157 1.54 19.75 -7.48
C LEU A 157 0.65 20.84 -8.06
N ALA A 158 -0.22 21.40 -7.21
CA ALA A 158 -1.05 22.53 -7.58
C ALA A 158 -0.20 23.78 -7.91
N PRO A 159 -0.60 24.59 -8.89
CA PRO A 159 0.08 25.84 -9.17
C PRO A 159 -0.06 26.81 -7.98
N GLY A 160 1.00 27.58 -7.69
CA GLY A 160 0.98 28.58 -6.63
C GLY A 160 1.14 28.05 -5.20
N VAL A 161 1.49 26.78 -5.04
CA VAL A 161 1.83 26.21 -3.73
C VAL A 161 3.07 26.89 -3.15
N THR A 162 3.00 27.32 -1.89
CA THR A 162 4.12 27.98 -1.20
C THR A 162 5.09 26.98 -0.57
N ASP A 163 6.36 27.37 -0.44
CA ASP A 163 7.40 26.55 0.20
C ASP A 163 7.03 26.16 1.64
N ALA A 164 6.36 27.05 2.38
CA ALA A 164 5.89 26.77 3.74
C ALA A 164 4.88 25.62 3.76
N GLN A 165 3.91 25.63 2.84
CA GLN A 165 2.93 24.55 2.73
C GLN A 165 3.59 23.22 2.33
N ILE A 166 4.52 23.26 1.37
CA ILE A 166 5.30 22.07 0.98
C ILE A 166 6.03 21.52 2.20
N ASN A 167 6.72 22.37 2.96
CA ASN A 167 7.50 21.95 4.12
C ASN A 167 6.65 21.24 5.19
N THR A 168 5.50 21.82 5.53
CA THR A 168 4.56 21.22 6.50
C THR A 168 4.08 19.86 6.04
N VAL A 169 3.69 19.76 4.77
CA VAL A 169 3.12 18.56 4.21
C VAL A 169 4.16 17.45 4.01
N VAL A 170 5.36 17.79 3.53
CA VAL A 170 6.50 16.87 3.42
C VAL A 170 6.87 16.32 4.80
N SER A 171 6.90 17.17 5.83
CA SER A 171 7.19 16.72 7.19
C SER A 171 6.18 15.68 7.69
N GLY A 172 4.87 15.96 7.50
CA GLY A 172 3.82 15.02 7.89
C GLY A 172 3.78 13.74 7.03
N ALA A 173 4.16 13.82 5.75
CA ALA A 173 4.27 12.66 4.88
C ALA A 173 5.44 11.76 5.27
N LEU A 174 6.61 12.33 5.53
CA LEU A 174 7.81 11.59 5.95
C LEU A 174 7.56 10.84 7.26
N ASP A 175 6.88 11.46 8.23
CA ASP A 175 6.54 10.81 9.49
C ASP A 175 5.62 9.58 9.29
N ARG A 176 4.62 9.70 8.41
CA ARG A 176 3.76 8.56 8.03
C ARG A 176 4.50 7.47 7.29
N LEU A 177 5.48 7.83 6.46
CA LEU A 177 6.33 6.87 5.74
C LEU A 177 7.30 6.15 6.68
N HIS A 178 7.81 6.83 7.71
CA HIS A 178 8.70 6.25 8.72
C HIS A 178 7.96 5.25 9.63
N SER A 179 6.66 5.47 9.87
CA SER A 179 5.83 4.63 10.75
C SER A 179 5.12 3.48 10.02
N GLU A 180 5.37 3.29 8.71
CA GLU A 180 4.84 2.14 7.98
C GLU A 180 5.43 0.82 8.51
N LYS A 181 4.69 -0.29 8.34
CA LYS A 181 5.18 -1.64 8.70
C LYS A 181 6.52 -1.97 8.03
N ASP A 182 6.70 -1.43 6.83
CA ASP A 182 7.90 -1.54 6.01
C ASP A 182 8.34 -0.11 5.65
N PRO A 183 9.12 0.55 6.53
CA PRO A 183 9.43 1.96 6.37
C PRO A 183 10.40 2.17 5.22
N CYS A 184 10.02 3.02 4.26
CA CYS A 184 10.89 3.34 3.12
C CYS A 184 11.90 4.45 3.42
N VAL A 185 11.72 5.19 4.51
CA VAL A 185 12.60 6.30 4.93
C VAL A 185 12.97 6.19 6.40
N LYS A 186 14.18 6.64 6.73
CA LYS A 186 14.68 6.77 8.10
C LYS A 186 15.29 8.14 8.31
N TYR A 187 15.08 8.72 9.48
CA TYR A 187 15.75 9.96 9.88
C TYR A 187 17.00 9.64 10.70
N ASP A 188 18.16 10.13 10.26
CA ASP A 188 19.39 10.12 11.03
C ASP A 188 19.51 11.44 11.81
N VAL A 189 19.36 11.35 13.13
CA VAL A 189 19.39 12.51 14.03
C VAL A 189 20.78 13.14 14.09
N ASN A 190 21.84 12.34 13.97
CA ASN A 190 23.23 12.82 14.09
C ASN A 190 23.61 13.65 12.87
N LYS A 191 23.26 13.15 11.69
CA LYS A 191 23.52 13.82 10.41
C LYS A 191 22.43 14.83 10.02
N LYS A 192 21.26 14.79 10.68
CA LYS A 192 20.05 15.58 10.37
C LYS A 192 19.56 15.40 8.93
N ILE A 193 19.61 14.17 8.44
CA ILE A 193 19.23 13.81 7.07
C ILE A 193 18.18 12.69 7.07
N TRP A 194 17.43 12.63 6.00
CA TRP A 194 16.56 11.53 5.63
C TRP A 194 17.31 10.58 4.70
N ILE A 195 17.09 9.29 4.94
CA ILE A 195 17.74 8.19 4.22
C ILE A 195 16.64 7.35 3.58
N TYR A 196 16.74 7.09 2.28
CA TYR A 196 15.87 6.16 1.57
C TYR A 196 16.38 4.73 1.73
N LEU A 197 15.58 3.87 2.36
CA LEU A 197 15.99 2.53 2.76
C LEU A 197 15.86 1.49 1.66
N HIS A 198 14.94 1.67 0.70
CA HIS A 198 14.66 0.65 -0.30
C HIS A 198 15.54 0.73 -1.55
N ARG A 199 16.61 1.53 -1.51
CA ARG A 199 17.52 1.74 -2.64
C ARG A 199 18.17 0.45 -3.15
N ASN A 200 18.38 -0.51 -2.25
CA ASN A 200 19.02 -1.79 -2.56
C ASN A 200 18.03 -2.91 -2.86
N ARG A 201 16.73 -2.64 -2.87
CA ARG A 201 15.73 -3.65 -3.25
C ARG A 201 15.67 -3.80 -4.76
N SER A 202 15.59 -5.02 -5.24
CA SER A 202 15.34 -5.29 -6.66
C SER A 202 13.86 -5.13 -6.99
N GLU A 203 13.55 -4.96 -8.28
CA GLU A 203 12.17 -4.95 -8.77
C GLU A 203 11.43 -6.25 -8.38
N ASP A 204 12.11 -7.41 -8.50
CA ASP A 204 11.56 -8.71 -8.09
C ASP A 204 11.22 -8.77 -6.59
N GLU A 205 12.06 -8.16 -5.74
CA GLU A 205 11.83 -8.11 -4.31
C GLU A 205 10.60 -7.24 -4.00
N PHE A 206 10.48 -6.10 -4.67
CA PHE A 206 9.30 -5.24 -4.57
C PHE A 206 8.03 -5.97 -4.99
N ASP A 207 8.05 -6.70 -6.09
CA ASP A 207 6.91 -7.47 -6.57
C ASP A 207 6.52 -8.56 -5.57
N ARG A 208 7.49 -9.30 -5.03
CA ARG A 208 7.25 -10.33 -4.02
C ARG A 208 6.61 -9.75 -2.76
N ILE A 209 7.13 -8.64 -2.24
CA ILE A 209 6.59 -7.96 -1.06
C ILE A 209 5.19 -7.43 -1.35
N HIS A 210 4.98 -6.83 -2.52
CA HIS A 210 3.69 -6.29 -2.93
C HIS A 210 2.61 -7.38 -3.05
N GLN A 211 2.94 -8.52 -3.63
CA GLN A 211 2.06 -9.70 -3.70
C GLN A 211 1.75 -10.25 -2.30
N ALA A 212 2.74 -10.32 -1.41
CA ALA A 212 2.52 -10.75 -0.03
C ALA A 212 1.57 -9.78 0.72
N GLN A 213 1.71 -8.47 0.50
CA GLN A 213 0.81 -7.47 1.07
C GLN A 213 -0.63 -7.61 0.53
N LEU A 214 -0.79 -7.88 -0.77
CA LEU A 214 -2.08 -8.18 -1.38
C LEU A 214 -2.75 -9.40 -0.74
N ALA A 215 -2.00 -10.50 -0.60
CA ALA A 215 -2.50 -11.73 0.03
C ALA A 215 -2.92 -11.48 1.48
N ALA A 216 -2.12 -10.75 2.25
CA ALA A 216 -2.44 -10.39 3.63
C ALA A 216 -3.70 -9.50 3.73
N ALA A 217 -3.87 -8.54 2.82
CA ALA A 217 -5.05 -7.69 2.77
C ALA A 217 -6.33 -8.49 2.44
N LYS A 218 -6.26 -9.44 1.50
CA LYS A 218 -7.37 -10.34 1.16
C LYS A 218 -7.73 -11.26 2.34
N ALA A 219 -6.74 -11.82 3.04
CA ALA A 219 -6.96 -12.66 4.22
C ALA A 219 -7.68 -11.90 5.34
N LYS A 220 -7.25 -10.66 5.65
CA LYS A 220 -7.92 -9.81 6.65
C LYS A 220 -9.38 -9.50 6.30
N LYS A 221 -9.69 -9.25 5.03
CA LYS A 221 -11.07 -9.04 4.57
C LYS A 221 -11.93 -10.30 4.70
N SER A 222 -11.36 -11.50 4.52
CA SER A 222 -12.07 -12.77 4.69
C SER A 222 -12.42 -13.05 6.15
N LEU A 223 -11.56 -12.66 7.09
CA LEU A 223 -11.77 -12.82 8.54
C LEU A 223 -12.80 -11.83 9.13
N GLN A 224 -13.02 -10.69 8.46
CA GLN A 224 -13.99 -9.67 8.88
C GLN A 224 -15.40 -9.84 8.29
N LYS A 225 -15.67 -10.90 7.51
CA LYS A 225 -17.05 -11.23 7.15
C LYS A 225 -17.78 -11.69 8.42
N PRO A 226 -18.85 -11.00 8.87
CA PRO A 226 -19.62 -11.46 10.01
C PRO A 226 -20.27 -12.80 9.65
N ASN A 227 -20.06 -13.80 10.51
CA ASN A 227 -20.85 -15.03 10.51
C ASN A 227 -22.34 -14.64 10.46
N PRO A 228 -23.14 -15.09 9.47
CA PRO A 228 -24.58 -14.93 9.56
C PRO A 228 -25.06 -15.70 10.79
N LYS A 229 -25.76 -14.96 11.65
CA LYS A 229 -26.31 -15.38 12.94
C LYS A 229 -26.91 -16.79 12.86
N ARG A 230 -26.41 -17.70 13.70
CA ARG A 230 -27.10 -18.94 14.05
C ARG A 230 -28.26 -18.55 14.99
N SER A 231 -29.39 -18.13 14.42
CA SER A 231 -30.62 -17.91 15.16
C SER A 231 -31.47 -19.18 15.14
N THR A 232 -31.51 -19.93 16.23
CA THR A 232 -32.74 -20.63 16.63
C THR A 232 -32.75 -20.82 18.14
N THR A 233 -33.44 -19.93 18.84
CA THR A 233 -33.97 -20.20 20.18
C THR A 233 -35.41 -19.73 20.20
N ILE A 234 -36.36 -20.67 20.13
CA ILE A 234 -37.73 -20.62 20.65
C ILE A 234 -38.15 -22.10 20.77
N ALA A 235 -38.80 -22.67 21.78
CA ALA A 235 -39.10 -22.38 23.19
C ALA A 235 -39.77 -23.68 23.73
N ASN A 236 -39.89 -23.77 25.06
CA ASN A 236 -40.42 -24.90 25.82
C ASN A 236 -41.89 -25.30 25.54
N GLN A 237 -42.15 -26.58 25.89
CA GLN A 237 -43.41 -27.21 26.35
C GLN A 237 -44.53 -27.55 25.34
N LEU A 238 -44.84 -28.85 25.24
CA LEU A 238 -46.08 -29.41 25.83
C LEU A 238 -46.04 -30.95 25.96
N LYS A 239 -46.60 -31.45 27.06
CA LYS A 239 -46.97 -32.86 27.31
C LYS A 239 -48.19 -33.26 26.48
N SER A 240 -48.24 -34.54 26.09
CA SER A 240 -49.33 -35.51 26.32
C SER A 240 -49.64 -36.41 25.12
N GLN A 241 -49.52 -37.72 25.38
CA GLN A 241 -50.12 -38.81 24.61
C GLN A 241 -51.64 -38.85 24.82
N LYS A 242 -52.43 -39.04 23.76
CA LYS A 242 -53.47 -40.10 23.58
C LYS A 242 -54.44 -39.81 22.40
N THR A 243 -54.70 -40.88 21.64
CA THR A 243 -55.93 -41.27 20.88
C THR A 243 -56.43 -40.46 19.68
N SER A 244 -56.19 -41.00 18.46
CA SER A 244 -57.12 -41.40 17.36
C SER A 244 -58.53 -40.77 17.20
N PRO A 245 -59.21 -40.93 16.04
CA PRO A 245 -58.93 -40.44 14.67
C PRO A 245 -60.18 -39.71 14.06
N ARG A 246 -60.13 -39.30 12.77
CA ARG A 246 -61.22 -39.37 11.72
C ARG A 246 -61.45 -38.11 10.86
N SER A 247 -61.53 -38.40 9.54
CA SER A 247 -62.29 -37.79 8.41
C SER A 247 -62.05 -36.35 7.91
N ASN A 248 -61.57 -36.30 6.66
CA ASN A 248 -62.18 -35.69 5.46
C ASN A 248 -63.08 -34.44 5.63
N ALA A 249 -62.71 -33.35 4.95
CA ALA A 249 -63.29 -32.92 3.67
C ALA A 249 -63.27 -31.37 3.49
N GLN A 250 -62.91 -30.95 2.27
CA GLN A 250 -63.70 -30.03 1.43
C GLN A 250 -63.39 -28.52 1.36
N LYS A 251 -63.15 -28.08 0.11
CA LYS A 251 -63.48 -26.76 -0.53
C LYS A 251 -62.68 -25.54 -0.04
N GLN A 252 -62.44 -24.46 -0.79
CA GLN A 252 -62.67 -23.98 -2.16
C GLN A 252 -61.97 -22.61 -2.27
N GLY A 253 -61.80 -22.08 -3.50
CA GLY A 253 -61.62 -20.65 -3.77
C GLY A 253 -60.17 -20.26 -4.08
N SER A 254 -59.69 -20.20 -5.33
CA SER A 254 -60.07 -19.40 -6.52
C SER A 254 -59.50 -17.98 -6.57
N LEU A 255 -59.06 -17.61 -7.78
CA LEU A 255 -58.78 -16.27 -8.36
C LEU A 255 -57.28 -15.86 -8.30
N LYS A 256 -56.49 -16.03 -9.38
CA LYS A 256 -56.42 -15.34 -10.71
C LYS A 256 -55.64 -14.00 -10.65
N LEU A 257 -54.48 -13.92 -11.35
CA LEU A 257 -54.18 -13.14 -12.60
C LEU A 257 -54.04 -11.62 -12.35
N ASN A 258 -53.15 -10.79 -12.91
CA ASN A 258 -52.28 -10.73 -14.11
C ASN A 258 -51.21 -9.63 -13.86
N VAL A 259 -49.94 -9.73 -14.26
CA VAL A 259 -49.28 -9.30 -15.53
C VAL A 259 -49.71 -7.95 -16.12
N THR A 260 -48.75 -7.01 -16.26
CA THR A 260 -48.56 -5.97 -17.33
C THR A 260 -47.27 -5.18 -16.96
N THR A 261 -46.09 -5.36 -17.58
CA THR A 261 -45.55 -4.85 -18.87
C THR A 261 -45.59 -3.32 -19.05
N GLN A 262 -44.42 -2.64 -19.01
CA GLN A 262 -43.90 -1.80 -20.12
C GLN A 262 -42.64 -0.99 -19.73
N SER A 263 -41.69 -0.99 -20.66
CA SER A 263 -40.50 -0.13 -20.78
C SER A 263 -40.84 1.16 -21.53
N PRO A 264 -39.98 2.19 -21.47
CA PRO A 264 -39.66 2.91 -22.71
C PRO A 264 -38.18 3.34 -22.84
N GLN A 265 -37.76 3.50 -24.10
CA GLN A 265 -36.50 4.08 -24.57
C GLN A 265 -36.84 5.16 -25.65
N PRO A 266 -35.86 5.93 -26.19
CA PRO A 266 -35.72 7.37 -25.97
C PRO A 266 -36.18 8.26 -27.15
N VAL A 267 -36.34 9.56 -26.87
CA VAL A 267 -36.67 10.60 -27.87
C VAL A 267 -35.51 11.59 -27.99
N VAL A 268 -35.00 11.74 -29.21
CA VAL A 268 -34.13 12.81 -29.71
C VAL A 268 -34.98 14.04 -30.10
N THR A 269 -34.43 15.26 -30.05
CA THR A 269 -34.40 16.26 -31.17
C THR A 269 -34.07 17.70 -30.69
N ALA A 270 -33.01 18.24 -31.32
CA ALA A 270 -32.69 19.60 -31.81
C ALA A 270 -32.78 20.89 -30.97
N THR A 271 -31.66 21.62 -31.05
CA THR A 271 -31.37 23.04 -30.87
C THR A 271 -31.86 23.92 -32.05
N PRO A 272 -32.13 25.21 -31.81
CA PRO A 272 -31.45 26.31 -32.53
C PRO A 272 -31.00 27.41 -31.52
N GLY A 273 -29.96 28.22 -31.71
CA GLY A 273 -29.61 29.09 -32.85
C GLY A 273 -29.76 30.56 -32.42
N ILE A 274 -28.65 31.17 -31.98
CA ILE A 274 -28.37 32.60 -31.66
C ILE A 274 -28.65 33.51 -32.90
N PRO A 275 -28.88 34.85 -32.81
CA PRO A 275 -28.50 35.80 -31.75
C PRO A 275 -29.61 36.48 -30.94
#